data_AF-A0A6N7W9H9-F1
#
_entry.id   AF-A0A6N7W9H9-F1
#
_cell.length_a   1.000
_cell.length_b   1.000
_cell.length_c   1.000
_cell.angle_alpha   90.00
_cell.angle_beta   90.00
_cell.angle_gamma   90.00
#
_symmetry.space_group_name_H-M   'P 1'
#
loop_
_entity.id
_entity.type
_entity.pdbx_description
1 polymer ?
#
loop_
_entity_poly.entity_id
_entity_poly.type
_entity_poly.pdbx_seq_one_letter_code
_entity_poly.pdbx_strand_id
1 'polypeptide(L)'
;MKHTWKHLSLLSRMKGDGLALALTSDFSEGAIEQACEGVERFHLQEQLRDRQTLRIQKELVQIPEFAALYHALCEQETDDDKIVPMLQSADACGERLTAYPQTQVLETAKLDLLPSLRFEYMKYYLPFVKYEEEEQIILENLQSFPVAEWESLSTLTENQRDMMRLPFLGEYLFYWYQTEREALAVRKKLIPLLRLGVI
;
A
#
# COMPACT_ATOMS: atom_id res chain seq x y z
N MET A 1 38.55 -2.43 -20.23
CA MET A 1 37.65 -2.62 -21.39
C MET A 1 36.52 -3.63 -21.17
N LYS A 2 36.71 -4.73 -20.41
CA LYS A 2 35.62 -5.70 -20.16
C LYS A 2 34.44 -5.13 -19.34
N HIS A 3 34.73 -4.30 -18.32
CA HIS A 3 33.68 -3.70 -17.47
C HIS A 3 32.78 -2.72 -18.23
N THR A 4 33.34 -1.88 -19.10
CA THR A 4 32.55 -0.92 -19.89
C THR A 4 31.61 -1.60 -20.88
N TRP A 5 32.02 -2.73 -21.47
CA TRP A 5 31.15 -3.52 -22.35
C TRP A 5 30.00 -4.19 -21.62
N LYS A 6 30.27 -4.76 -20.43
CA LYS A 6 29.22 -5.34 -19.58
C LYS A 6 28.19 -4.29 -19.17
N HIS A 7 28.66 -3.13 -18.72
CA HIS A 7 27.79 -2.03 -18.33
C HIS A 7 26.90 -1.56 -19.49
N LEU A 8 27.46 -1.36 -20.69
CA LEU A 8 26.68 -0.97 -21.87
C LEU A 8 25.66 -2.04 -22.29
N SER A 9 26.02 -3.33 -22.18
CA SER A 9 25.10 -4.43 -22.45
C SER A 9 23.94 -4.45 -21.46
N LEU A 10 24.20 -4.22 -20.17
CA LEU A 10 23.19 -4.15 -19.12
C LEU A 10 22.23 -2.97 -19.35
N LEU A 11 22.75 -1.78 -19.66
CA LEU A 11 21.91 -0.62 -19.98
C LEU A 11 20.99 -0.87 -21.18
N SER A 12 21.50 -1.57 -22.21
CA SER A 12 20.68 -1.97 -23.35
C SER A 12 19.58 -2.95 -22.96
N ARG A 13 19.89 -3.90 -22.06
CA ARG A 13 18.94 -4.89 -21.54
C ARG A 13 17.86 -4.22 -20.70
N MET A 14 18.23 -3.35 -19.75
CA MET A 14 17.28 -2.55 -18.96
C MET A 14 16.29 -1.78 -19.83
N LYS A 15 16.77 -1.12 -20.89
CA LYS A 15 15.91 -0.41 -21.85
C LYS A 15 14.97 -1.37 -22.60
N GLY A 16 15.47 -2.57 -22.94
CA GLY A 16 14.66 -3.67 -23.47
C GLY A 16 13.57 -4.11 -22.49
N ASP A 17 13.90 -4.20 -21.21
CA ASP A 17 12.99 -4.69 -20.16
C ASP A 17 12.01 -3.62 -19.65
N GLY A 18 12.15 -2.36 -20.09
CA GLY A 18 11.32 -1.26 -19.62
C GLY A 18 11.73 -0.71 -18.25
N LEU A 19 12.88 -1.14 -17.72
CA LEU A 19 13.43 -0.62 -16.46
C LEU A 19 14.05 0.77 -16.66
N ALA A 20 13.79 1.67 -15.73
CA ALA A 20 14.34 3.01 -15.76
C ALA A 20 15.85 3.00 -15.53
N LEU A 21 16.59 3.71 -16.38
CA LEU A 21 18.04 3.89 -16.24
C LEU A 21 18.42 4.60 -14.92
N ALA A 22 17.49 5.33 -14.31
CA ALA A 22 17.67 5.95 -13.00
C ALA A 22 17.96 4.93 -11.89
N LEU A 23 17.59 3.66 -12.04
CA LEU A 23 17.91 2.61 -11.07
C LEU A 23 19.42 2.34 -10.95
N THR A 24 20.20 2.69 -11.97
CA THR A 24 21.66 2.51 -11.97
C THR A 24 22.40 3.42 -10.99
N SER A 25 21.78 4.51 -10.52
CA SER A 25 22.37 5.32 -9.43
C SER A 25 22.15 4.71 -8.05
N ASP A 26 21.05 3.97 -7.89
CA ASP A 26 20.56 3.52 -6.59
C ASP A 26 20.94 2.07 -6.29
N PHE A 27 21.23 1.26 -7.32
CA PHE A 27 21.45 -0.18 -7.21
C PHE A 27 22.73 -0.66 -7.90
N SER A 28 23.25 -1.81 -7.45
CA SER A 28 24.42 -2.45 -8.04
C SER A 28 24.08 -3.12 -9.38
N GLU A 29 25.07 -3.25 -10.27
CA GLU A 29 24.90 -3.91 -11.58
C GLU A 29 24.33 -5.33 -11.44
N GLY A 30 24.74 -6.09 -10.41
CA GLY A 30 24.25 -7.45 -10.19
C GLY A 30 22.78 -7.52 -9.74
N ALA A 31 22.31 -6.56 -8.95
CA ALA A 31 20.89 -6.50 -8.56
C ALA A 31 20.00 -6.18 -9.77
N ILE A 32 20.47 -5.28 -10.64
CA ILE A 32 19.79 -4.93 -11.88
C ILE A 32 19.78 -6.11 -12.86
N GLU A 33 20.87 -6.86 -12.98
CA GLU A 33 20.92 -8.09 -13.78
C GLU A 33 19.87 -9.12 -13.31
N GLN A 34 19.76 -9.34 -12.00
CA GLN A 34 18.73 -10.22 -11.43
C GLN A 34 17.31 -9.70 -11.69
N ALA A 35 17.09 -8.39 -11.60
CA ALA A 35 15.80 -7.79 -11.91
C ALA A 35 15.42 -7.98 -13.39
N CYS A 36 16.36 -7.76 -14.31
CA CYS A 36 16.19 -8.05 -15.74
C CYS A 36 15.82 -9.52 -15.98
N GLU A 37 16.52 -10.46 -15.34
CA GLU A 37 16.18 -11.89 -15.43
C GLU A 37 14.77 -12.20 -14.92
N GLY A 38 14.36 -11.58 -13.82
CA GLY A 38 13.01 -11.71 -13.29
C GLY A 38 11.95 -11.15 -14.25
N VAL A 39 12.18 -9.95 -14.79
CA VAL A 39 11.29 -9.31 -15.76
C VAL A 39 11.14 -10.14 -17.03
N GLU A 40 12.25 -10.68 -17.55
CA GLU A 40 12.24 -11.56 -18.72
C GLU A 40 11.51 -12.87 -18.45
N ARG A 41 11.75 -13.49 -17.29
CA ARG A 41 11.12 -14.76 -16.90
C ARG A 41 9.60 -14.65 -16.77
N PHE A 42 9.10 -13.53 -16.29
CA PHE A 42 7.68 -13.28 -16.07
C PHE A 42 7.05 -12.39 -17.16
N HIS A 43 7.75 -12.12 -18.26
CA HIS A 43 7.27 -11.31 -19.38
C HIS A 43 6.69 -9.94 -18.99
N LEU A 44 7.30 -9.27 -18.01
CA LEU A 44 6.78 -8.01 -17.44
C LEU A 44 7.13 -6.76 -18.28
N GLN A 45 7.82 -6.91 -19.43
CA GLN A 45 8.37 -5.79 -20.18
C GLN A 45 7.31 -4.80 -20.68
N GLU A 46 6.18 -5.29 -21.21
CA GLU A 46 5.12 -4.44 -21.74
C GLU A 46 4.46 -3.65 -20.60
N GLN A 47 4.17 -4.32 -19.49
CA GLN A 47 3.58 -3.70 -18.30
C GLN A 47 4.46 -2.60 -17.71
N LEU A 48 5.78 -2.84 -17.62
CA LEU A 48 6.72 -1.84 -17.10
C LEU A 48 6.89 -0.64 -18.03
N ARG A 49 6.80 -0.85 -19.35
CA ARG A 49 6.88 0.22 -20.35
C ARG A 49 5.63 1.09 -20.38
N ASP A 50 4.47 0.49 -20.18
CA ASP A 50 3.19 1.19 -20.21
C ASP A 50 2.95 1.97 -18.92
N ARG A 51 3.19 1.35 -17.75
CA ARG A 51 2.88 1.95 -16.46
C ARG A 51 4.00 2.86 -15.91
N GLN A 52 5.27 2.56 -16.23
CA GLN A 52 6.46 3.36 -15.86
C GLN A 52 6.59 3.71 -14.36
N THR A 53 6.01 2.90 -13.48
CA THR A 53 5.98 3.17 -12.05
C THR A 53 7.34 2.90 -11.41
N LEU A 54 8.10 3.96 -11.11
CA LEU A 54 9.43 3.87 -10.50
C LEU A 54 9.43 3.11 -9.17
N ARG A 55 8.38 3.22 -8.36
CA ARG A 55 8.32 2.53 -7.05
C ARG A 55 8.33 1.01 -7.19
N ILE A 56 7.54 0.47 -8.11
CA ILE A 56 7.46 -0.96 -8.42
C ILE A 56 8.80 -1.44 -8.99
N GLN A 57 9.39 -0.66 -9.90
CA GLN A 57 10.71 -0.98 -10.44
C GLN A 57 11.80 -1.02 -9.36
N LYS A 58 11.77 -0.11 -8.39
CA LYS A 58 12.70 -0.17 -7.24
C LYS A 58 12.50 -1.45 -6.41
N GLU A 59 11.27 -1.89 -6.19
CA GLU A 59 11.01 -3.15 -5.47
C GLU A 59 11.44 -4.39 -6.25
N LEU A 60 11.24 -4.41 -7.57
CA LEU A 60 11.74 -5.51 -8.42
C LEU A 60 13.26 -5.66 -8.36
N VAL A 61 13.99 -4.55 -8.23
CA VAL A 61 15.46 -4.58 -8.10
C VAL A 61 15.90 -4.93 -6.67
N GLN A 62 15.14 -4.50 -5.66
CA GLN A 62 15.45 -4.82 -4.26
C GLN A 62 15.16 -6.27 -3.89
N ILE A 63 14.06 -6.84 -4.43
CA ILE A 63 13.53 -8.14 -4.03
C ILE A 63 13.22 -8.97 -5.28
N PRO A 64 14.05 -9.97 -5.62
CA PRO A 64 13.83 -10.83 -6.78
C PRO A 64 12.51 -11.60 -6.72
N GLU A 65 12.07 -12.01 -5.53
CA GLU A 65 10.82 -12.74 -5.30
C GLU A 65 9.58 -11.90 -5.63
N PHE A 66 9.70 -10.58 -5.59
CA PHE A 66 8.60 -9.67 -5.91
C PHE A 66 8.15 -9.78 -7.37
N ALA A 67 9.03 -10.20 -8.29
CA ALA A 67 8.68 -10.36 -9.70
C ALA A 67 7.54 -11.37 -9.91
N ALA A 68 7.54 -12.47 -9.15
CA ALA A 68 6.47 -13.47 -9.21
C ALA A 68 5.14 -12.94 -8.65
N LEU A 69 5.20 -12.20 -7.54
CA LEU A 69 4.03 -11.58 -6.92
C LEU A 69 3.42 -10.51 -7.81
N TYR A 70 4.26 -9.63 -8.37
CA TYR A 70 3.85 -8.58 -9.27
C TYR A 70 3.19 -9.15 -10.52
N HIS A 71 3.79 -10.17 -11.16
CA HIS A 71 3.15 -10.89 -12.27
C HIS A 71 1.75 -11.38 -11.94
N ALA A 72 1.56 -12.00 -10.77
CA ALA A 72 0.24 -12.48 -10.38
C ALA A 72 -0.77 -11.37 -10.10
N LEU A 73 -0.33 -10.22 -9.56
CA LEU A 73 -1.17 -9.03 -9.40
C LEU A 73 -1.58 -8.45 -10.77
N CYS A 74 -0.65 -8.45 -11.72
CA CYS A 74 -0.86 -8.03 -13.10
C CYS A 74 -1.83 -8.95 -13.86
N GLU A 75 -1.75 -10.27 -13.68
CA GLU A 75 -2.70 -11.24 -14.24
C GLU A 75 -4.13 -11.03 -13.73
N GLN A 76 -4.28 -10.48 -12.53
CA GLN A 76 -5.59 -10.17 -11.95
C GLN A 76 -6.02 -8.73 -12.19
N GLU A 77 -5.45 -8.07 -13.20
CA GLU A 77 -5.80 -6.71 -13.62
C GLU A 77 -5.72 -5.70 -12.47
N THR A 78 -4.80 -5.91 -11.52
CA THR A 78 -4.57 -4.96 -10.43
C THR A 78 -3.69 -3.83 -10.96
N ASP A 79 -4.22 -2.61 -10.93
CA ASP A 79 -3.49 -1.41 -11.33
C ASP A 79 -2.39 -1.03 -10.33
N ASP A 80 -1.35 -0.35 -10.83
CA ASP A 80 -0.25 0.13 -10.01
C ASP A 80 -0.72 1.10 -8.92
N ASP A 81 -1.82 1.83 -9.18
CA ASP A 81 -2.47 2.73 -8.21
C ASP A 81 -2.98 2.00 -6.96
N LYS A 82 -3.23 0.70 -7.07
CA LYS A 82 -3.61 -0.16 -5.94
C LYS A 82 -2.39 -0.79 -5.27
N ILE A 83 -1.37 -1.15 -6.06
CA ILE A 83 -0.16 -1.84 -5.59
C ILE A 83 0.79 -0.90 -4.85
N VAL A 84 1.00 0.32 -5.38
CA VAL A 84 1.94 1.29 -4.80
C VAL A 84 1.55 1.69 -3.37
N PRO A 85 0.29 2.00 -3.05
CA PRO A 85 -0.10 2.30 -1.67
C PRO A 85 0.04 1.10 -0.72
N MET A 86 -0.18 -0.12 -1.21
CA MET A 86 0.07 -1.34 -0.42
C MET A 86 1.55 -1.49 -0.09
N LEU A 87 2.44 -1.24 -1.06
CA LEU A 87 3.89 -1.23 -0.84
C LEU A 87 4.30 -0.16 0.18
N GLN A 88 3.76 1.06 0.06
CA GLN A 88 4.04 2.15 0.99
C GLN A 88 3.58 1.85 2.41
N SER A 89 2.41 1.22 2.55
CA SER A 89 1.86 0.83 3.85
C SER A 89 2.66 -0.30 4.49
N ALA A 90 3.15 -1.24 3.67
CA ALA A 90 4.09 -2.27 4.11
C ALA A 90 5.40 -1.65 4.63
N ASP A 91 6.00 -0.73 3.87
CA ASP A 91 7.23 -0.04 4.28
C ASP A 91 7.03 0.78 5.57
N ALA A 92 5.89 1.45 5.70
CA ALA A 92 5.53 2.21 6.91
C ALA A 92 5.45 1.30 8.15
N CYS A 93 5.03 0.05 7.95
CA CYS A 93 5.05 -1.00 8.96
C CYS A 93 6.42 -1.68 9.15
N GLY A 94 7.44 -1.32 8.34
CA GLY A 94 8.75 -1.97 8.34
C GLY A 94 8.73 -3.39 7.76
N GLU A 95 7.72 -3.72 6.96
CA GLU A 95 7.47 -5.06 6.41
C GLU A 95 7.41 -5.05 4.88
N ARG A 96 7.37 -6.23 4.26
CA ARG A 96 7.33 -6.39 2.80
C ARG A 96 6.14 -7.26 2.39
N LEU A 97 5.55 -6.98 1.23
CA LEU A 97 4.45 -7.80 0.71
C LEU A 97 4.85 -9.25 0.44
N THR A 98 6.11 -9.50 0.06
CA THR A 98 6.64 -10.85 -0.18
C THR A 98 6.82 -11.68 1.09
N ALA A 99 6.69 -11.08 2.28
CA ALA A 99 6.68 -11.81 3.55
C ALA A 99 5.35 -12.56 3.78
N TYR A 100 4.31 -12.22 3.01
CA TYR A 100 2.98 -12.80 3.11
C TYR A 100 2.72 -13.81 1.99
N PRO A 101 1.89 -14.84 2.22
CA PRO A 101 1.48 -15.76 1.17
C PRO A 101 0.88 -15.03 -0.03
N GLN A 102 1.31 -15.40 -1.24
CA GLN A 102 0.85 -14.78 -2.48
C GLN A 102 -0.68 -14.76 -2.59
N THR A 103 -1.36 -15.83 -2.17
CA THR A 103 -2.82 -15.91 -2.18
C THR A 103 -3.47 -14.82 -1.33
N GLN A 104 -2.95 -14.56 -0.13
CA GLN A 104 -3.47 -13.53 0.78
C GLN A 104 -3.29 -12.13 0.19
N VAL A 105 -2.14 -11.85 -0.44
CA VAL A 105 -1.89 -10.55 -1.08
C VAL A 105 -2.83 -10.34 -2.26
N LEU A 106 -3.10 -11.37 -3.07
CA LEU A 106 -3.99 -11.27 -4.21
C LEU A 106 -5.46 -11.08 -3.79
N GLU A 107 -5.92 -11.81 -2.77
CA GLU A 107 -7.27 -11.67 -2.24
C GLU A 107 -7.48 -10.28 -1.65
N THR A 108 -6.54 -9.79 -0.84
CA THR A 108 -6.62 -8.45 -0.25
C THR A 108 -6.48 -7.33 -1.28
N ALA A 109 -5.77 -7.54 -2.38
CA ALA A 109 -5.71 -6.60 -3.50
C ALA A 109 -7.05 -6.44 -4.25
N LYS A 110 -7.95 -7.44 -4.17
CA LYS A 110 -9.30 -7.36 -4.79
C LYS A 110 -10.33 -6.63 -3.94
N LEU A 111 -10.08 -6.49 -2.65
CA LEU A 111 -11.05 -5.89 -1.73
C LEU A 111 -11.39 -4.46 -2.13
N ASP A 112 -12.67 -4.12 -2.04
CA ASP A 112 -13.16 -2.76 -2.23
C ASP A 112 -12.89 -1.89 -0.99
N LEU A 113 -11.61 -1.68 -0.75
CA LEU A 113 -11.06 -0.92 0.36
C LEU A 113 -10.06 0.11 -0.17
N LEU A 114 -9.90 1.21 0.56
CA LEU A 114 -8.85 2.20 0.30
C LEU A 114 -7.50 1.49 0.11
N PRO A 115 -6.74 1.78 -0.96
CA PRO A 115 -5.48 1.08 -1.26
C PRO A 115 -4.47 1.04 -0.12
N SER A 116 -4.38 2.10 0.70
CA SER A 116 -3.50 2.16 1.87
C SER A 116 -3.90 1.19 2.98
N LEU A 117 -5.21 0.98 3.18
CA LEU A 117 -5.71 0.13 4.25
C LEU A 117 -5.64 -1.37 3.91
N ARG A 118 -5.47 -1.75 2.64
CA ARG A 118 -5.47 -3.17 2.21
C ARG A 118 -4.35 -3.98 2.85
N PHE A 119 -3.14 -3.41 2.90
CA PHE A 119 -2.01 -4.05 3.59
C PHE A 119 -2.28 -4.19 5.08
N GLU A 120 -2.80 -3.15 5.71
CA GLU A 120 -3.06 -3.14 7.14
C GLU A 120 -4.21 -4.09 7.51
N TYR A 121 -5.21 -4.23 6.64
CA TYR A 121 -6.24 -5.25 6.75
C TYR A 121 -5.64 -6.66 6.73
N MET A 122 -4.80 -6.94 5.72
CA MET A 122 -4.09 -8.21 5.59
C MET A 122 -3.27 -8.53 6.85
N LYS A 123 -2.57 -7.53 7.40
CA LYS A 123 -1.71 -7.69 8.57
C LYS A 123 -2.50 -7.89 9.87
N TYR A 124 -3.47 -7.02 10.14
CA TYR A 124 -4.09 -6.93 11.46
C TYR A 124 -5.38 -7.72 11.61
N TYR A 125 -6.11 -8.02 10.53
CA TYR A 125 -7.45 -8.60 10.61
C TYR A 125 -7.57 -9.96 9.93
N LEU A 126 -6.98 -10.12 8.74
CA LEU A 126 -7.05 -11.38 7.98
C LEU A 126 -6.70 -12.63 8.81
N PRO A 127 -5.69 -12.64 9.72
CA PRO A 127 -5.38 -13.80 10.55
C PRO A 127 -6.48 -14.19 11.56
N PHE A 128 -7.40 -13.28 11.86
CA PHE A 128 -8.42 -13.46 12.89
C PHE A 128 -9.81 -13.73 12.34
N VAL A 129 -10.04 -13.45 11.04
CA VAL A 129 -11.32 -13.70 10.36
C VAL A 129 -11.59 -15.19 10.32
N LYS A 130 -12.70 -15.61 10.94
CA LYS A 130 -13.16 -17.01 10.91
C LYS A 130 -14.38 -17.24 10.03
N TYR A 131 -15.17 -16.19 9.85
CA TYR A 131 -16.46 -16.22 9.17
C TYR A 131 -16.59 -15.03 8.24
N GLU A 132 -17.34 -15.21 7.15
CA GLU A 132 -17.57 -14.16 6.15
C GLU A 132 -18.29 -12.94 6.76
N GLU A 133 -19.17 -13.15 7.73
CA GLU A 133 -19.86 -12.05 8.41
C GLU A 133 -18.91 -11.18 9.25
N GLU A 134 -17.87 -11.78 9.84
CA GLU A 134 -16.85 -11.04 10.59
C GLU A 134 -15.98 -10.18 9.66
N GLU A 135 -15.61 -10.74 8.49
CA GLU A 135 -14.91 -10.01 7.45
C GLU A 135 -15.72 -8.81 6.97
N GLN A 136 -17.00 -9.01 6.67
CA GLN A 136 -17.91 -7.95 6.22
C GLN A 136 -17.97 -6.79 7.23
N ILE A 137 -18.12 -7.09 8.53
CA ILE A 137 -18.15 -6.07 9.60
C ILE A 137 -16.85 -5.25 9.62
N ILE A 138 -15.70 -5.93 9.53
CA ILE A 138 -14.39 -5.28 9.55
C ILE A 138 -14.26 -4.36 8.33
N LEU A 139 -14.62 -4.83 7.14
CA LEU A 139 -14.53 -4.06 5.91
C LEU A 139 -15.44 -2.81 5.96
N GLU A 140 -16.67 -2.94 6.44
CA GLU A 140 -17.60 -1.81 6.61
C GLU A 140 -17.05 -0.76 7.59
N ASN A 141 -16.49 -1.21 8.71
CA ASN A 141 -15.86 -0.31 9.69
C ASN A 141 -14.63 0.39 9.11
N LEU A 142 -13.81 -0.32 8.32
CA LEU A 142 -12.63 0.25 7.68
C LEU A 142 -12.98 1.24 6.57
N GLN A 143 -14.08 1.04 5.84
CA GLN A 143 -14.58 2.03 4.88
C GLN A 143 -14.98 3.34 5.55
N SER A 144 -15.43 3.28 6.81
CA SER A 144 -15.79 4.45 7.62
C SER A 144 -14.59 5.05 8.37
N PHE A 145 -13.39 4.45 8.26
CA PHE A 145 -12.21 4.87 9.01
C PHE A 145 -11.67 6.21 8.49
N PRO A 146 -11.49 7.23 9.36
CA PRO A 146 -11.04 8.57 8.95
C PRO A 146 -9.52 8.60 8.72
N VAL A 147 -9.07 7.99 7.62
CA VAL A 147 -7.64 7.93 7.20
C VAL A 147 -7.00 9.32 7.16
N ALA A 148 -7.76 10.36 6.76
CA ALA A 148 -7.26 11.73 6.68
C ALA A 148 -6.80 12.32 8.03
N GLU A 149 -7.20 11.73 9.15
CA GLU A 149 -6.94 12.26 10.48
C GLU A 149 -6.12 11.31 11.34
N TRP A 150 -6.27 10.01 11.13
CA TRP A 150 -5.58 8.98 11.92
C TRP A 150 -4.41 8.35 11.15
N GLU A 151 -4.23 8.76 9.89
CA GLU A 151 -3.17 8.37 8.94
C GLU A 151 -3.19 6.88 8.55
N SER A 152 -3.17 5.98 9.54
CA SER A 152 -2.97 4.54 9.39
C SER A 152 -3.49 3.79 10.63
N LEU A 153 -3.93 2.54 10.47
CA LEU A 153 -4.26 1.62 11.58
C LEU A 153 -3.05 1.23 12.44
N SER A 154 -1.83 1.45 11.93
CA SER A 154 -0.61 1.23 12.70
C SER A 154 -0.47 2.18 13.88
N THR A 155 -1.10 3.36 13.82
CA THR A 155 -1.09 4.36 14.90
C THR A 155 -2.03 3.98 16.06
N LEU A 156 -2.99 3.10 15.80
CA LEU A 156 -3.95 2.63 16.79
C LEU A 156 -3.29 1.72 17.83
N THR A 157 -3.83 1.72 19.04
CA THR A 157 -3.52 0.68 20.02
C THR A 157 -4.17 -0.65 19.61
N GLU A 158 -3.69 -1.76 20.16
CA GLU A 158 -4.30 -3.09 19.94
C GLU A 158 -5.80 -3.09 20.25
N ASN A 159 -6.20 -2.59 21.43
CA ASN A 159 -7.61 -2.48 21.80
C ASN A 159 -8.45 -1.65 20.81
N GLN A 160 -7.89 -0.59 20.21
CA GLN A 160 -8.61 0.25 19.24
C GLN A 160 -8.78 -0.48 17.91
N ARG A 161 -7.78 -1.28 17.49
CA ARG A 161 -7.94 -2.19 16.34
C ARG A 161 -8.98 -3.27 16.63
N ASP A 162 -8.97 -3.85 17.82
CA ASP A 162 -9.99 -4.86 18.20
C ASP A 162 -11.41 -4.31 18.13
N MET A 163 -11.61 -3.02 18.45
CA MET A 163 -12.91 -2.39 18.28
C MET A 163 -13.40 -2.42 16.83
N MET A 164 -12.53 -2.40 15.82
CA MET A 164 -12.89 -2.47 14.40
C MET A 164 -13.55 -3.78 13.99
N ARG A 165 -13.52 -4.80 14.87
CA ARG A 165 -14.20 -6.08 14.66
C ARG A 165 -15.63 -6.08 15.23
N LEU A 166 -15.99 -5.05 15.99
CA LEU A 166 -17.31 -4.95 16.60
C LEU A 166 -18.33 -4.43 15.57
N PRO A 167 -19.55 -5.01 15.54
CA PRO A 167 -20.60 -4.50 14.68
C PRO A 167 -20.99 -3.07 15.07
N PHE A 168 -21.45 -2.29 14.08
CA PHE A 168 -21.93 -0.91 14.23
C PHE A 168 -20.88 0.14 14.65
N LEU A 169 -19.59 -0.21 14.71
CA LEU A 169 -18.56 0.78 15.02
C LEU A 169 -18.48 1.86 13.93
N GLY A 170 -18.65 1.52 12.65
CA GLY A 170 -18.64 2.47 11.55
C GLY A 170 -19.68 3.58 11.73
N GLU A 171 -20.91 3.21 12.11
CA GLU A 171 -21.96 4.19 12.44
C GLU A 171 -21.56 5.05 13.64
N TYR A 172 -21.04 4.43 14.71
CA TYR A 172 -20.57 5.16 15.88
C TYR A 172 -19.45 6.15 15.53
N LEU A 173 -18.44 5.73 14.77
CA LEU A 173 -17.33 6.58 14.33
C LEU A 173 -17.83 7.72 13.45
N PHE A 174 -18.76 7.45 12.53
CA PHE A 174 -19.38 8.46 11.70
C PHE A 174 -20.14 9.52 12.52
N TYR A 175 -20.99 9.08 13.46
CA TYR A 175 -21.74 9.98 14.33
C TYR A 175 -20.83 10.78 15.26
N TRP A 176 -19.86 10.12 15.90
CA TRP A 176 -18.86 10.79 16.75
C TRP A 176 -18.09 11.85 15.96
N TYR A 177 -17.69 11.51 14.74
CA TYR A 177 -16.93 12.42 13.89
C TYR A 177 -17.70 13.68 13.51
N GLN A 178 -18.96 13.54 13.10
CA GLN A 178 -19.80 14.70 12.78
C GLN A 178 -20.04 15.57 14.01
N THR A 179 -20.38 14.95 15.16
CA THR A 179 -20.69 15.70 16.38
C THR A 179 -19.47 16.40 16.98
N GLU A 180 -18.28 15.77 16.99
CA GLU A 180 -17.07 16.44 17.48
C GLU A 180 -16.61 17.58 16.57
N ARG A 181 -16.72 17.44 15.24
CA ARG A 181 -16.40 18.53 14.32
C ARG A 181 -17.31 19.73 14.51
N GLU A 182 -18.61 19.50 14.68
CA GLU A 182 -19.56 20.57 14.98
C GLU A 182 -19.23 21.25 16.32
N ALA A 183 -18.97 20.46 17.36
CA ALA A 183 -18.59 20.98 18.67
C ALA A 183 -17.27 21.78 18.63
N LEU A 184 -16.26 21.31 17.91
CA LEU A 184 -14.98 22.00 17.72
C LEU A 184 -15.14 23.27 16.88
N ALA A 185 -15.99 23.26 15.84
CA ALA A 185 -16.28 24.44 15.03
C ALA A 185 -17.00 25.51 15.86
N VAL A 186 -17.98 25.12 16.68
CA VAL A 186 -18.65 26.01 17.64
C VAL A 186 -17.65 26.56 18.65
N ARG A 187 -16.79 25.71 19.23
CA ARG A 187 -15.76 26.14 20.18
C ARG A 187 -14.76 27.10 19.56
N LYS A 188 -14.29 26.85 18.33
CA LYS A 188 -13.40 27.76 17.58
C LYS A 188 -14.06 29.12 17.29
N LYS A 189 -15.38 29.16 17.06
CA LYS A 189 -16.13 30.41 16.90
C LYS A 189 -16.33 31.14 18.23
N LEU A 190 -16.52 30.42 19.33
CA LEU A 190 -16.78 31.00 20.65
C LEU A 190 -15.51 31.52 21.35
N ILE A 191 -14.36 30.87 21.19
CA ILE A 191 -13.10 31.28 21.85
C ILE A 191 -12.71 32.74 21.55
N PRO A 192 -12.77 33.23 20.30
CA PRO A 192 -12.50 34.64 20.00
C PRO A 192 -13.51 35.59 20.65
N LEU A 193 -14.79 35.23 20.69
CA LEU A 193 -15.86 36.07 21.24
C LEU A 193 -15.77 36.18 22.77
N LEU A 194 -15.44 35.08 23.45
CA LEU A 194 -15.12 35.05 24.88
C LEU A 194 -13.87 35.89 25.20
N ARG A 195 -12.83 35.82 24.36
CA ARG A 195 -11.61 36.64 24.54
C ARG A 195 -11.85 38.13 24.32
N LEU A 196 -12.84 38.49 23.53
CA LEU A 196 -13.24 39.88 23.27
C LEU A 196 -14.32 40.38 24.26
N GLY A 197 -14.80 39.55 25.19
CA GLY A 197 -15.83 39.90 26.17
C GLY A 197 -17.20 40.21 25.55
N VAL A 198 -17.48 39.69 24.35
CA VAL A 198 -18.72 39.94 23.59
C VAL A 198 -19.83 38.95 23.98
N ILE A 199 -19.49 37.93 24.78
CA ILE A 199 -20.38 36.93 25.38
C ILE A 199 -19.98 36.77 26.85
#